data_AF-A0A951CB89-F1
#
_entry.id   AF-A0A951CB89-F1
#
_cell.length_a   1.000
_cell.length_b   1.000
_cell.length_c   1.000
_cell.angle_alpha   90.00
_cell.angle_beta   90.00
_cell.angle_gamma   90.00
#
_symmetry.space_group_name_H-M   'P 1'
#
loop_
_entity.id
_entity.type
_entity.pdbx_description
1 polymer ?
#
loop_
_entity_poly.entity_id
_entity_poly.type
_entity_poly.pdbx_seq_one_letter_code
_entity_poly.pdbx_strand_id
1 'polypeptide(L)' 'MDLRTYFQKIRDVESQIGDPYTIVVSVETGDGGRAGTTTEVSRAVAAKMIVDGSARLATAKEKQAFQSQRFIEQPAAK' A
#
# COMPACT_ATOMS: atom_id res chain seq x y z
N MET A 1 10.96 -7.83 -19.03
CA MET A 1 10.92 -7.39 -17.62
C MET A 1 12.04 -8.11 -16.87
N ASP A 2 13.09 -7.41 -16.45
CA ASP A 2 14.17 -8.02 -15.66
C ASP A 2 13.68 -8.29 -14.23
N LEU A 3 13.41 -9.56 -13.94
CA LEU A 3 12.94 -9.99 -12.62
C LEU A 3 13.93 -9.59 -11.51
N ARG A 4 15.24 -9.63 -11.77
CA ARG A 4 16.25 -9.16 -10.82
C ARG A 4 16.07 -7.68 -10.48
N THR A 5 15.93 -6.84 -11.49
CA THR A 5 15.73 -5.40 -11.30
C THR A 5 14.42 -5.11 -10.57
N TYR A 6 13.37 -5.88 -10.86
CA TYR A 6 12.09 -5.79 -10.18
C TYR A 6 12.22 -6.11 -8.66
N PHE A 7 12.78 -7.26 -8.31
CA PHE A 7 12.97 -7.62 -6.90
C PHE A 7 13.97 -6.71 -6.18
N GLN A 8 14.96 -6.17 -6.89
CA GLN A 8 15.88 -5.18 -6.34
C GLN A 8 15.14 -3.89 -5.96
N LYS A 9 14.25 -3.39 -6.83
CA LYS A 9 13.41 -2.22 -6.53
C LYS A 9 12.48 -2.45 -5.34
N ILE A 10 11.88 -3.64 -5.23
CA ILE A 10 11.05 -3.99 -4.07
C ILE A 10 11.86 -3.91 -2.79
N ARG A 11 13.07 -4.47 -2.77
CA ARG A 11 13.94 -4.41 -1.58
C ARG A 11 14.39 -3.01 -1.22
N ASP A 12 14.64 -2.16 -2.22
CA ASP A 12 14.99 -0.76 -2.01
C ASP A 12 13.84 -0.01 -1.33
N VAL A 13 12.62 -0.13 -1.88
CA VAL A 13 11.42 0.47 -1.30
C VAL A 13 11.09 -0.11 0.07
N GLU A 14 11.22 -1.43 0.26
CA GLU A 14 11.02 -2.07 1.57
C GLU A 14 11.98 -1.52 2.62
N SER A 15 13.23 -1.24 2.25
CA SER A 15 14.24 -0.69 3.17
C SER A 15 13.96 0.76 3.55
N GLN A 16 13.21 1.50 2.73
CA GLN A 16 12.76 2.86 3.03
C GLN A 16 11.57 2.87 4.01
N ILE A 17 10.85 1.76 4.15
CA ILE A 17 9.71 1.61 5.07
C ILE A 17 10.24 1.05 6.39
N GLY A 18 10.51 1.94 7.34
CA GLY A 18 11.01 1.56 8.67
C GLY A 18 10.01 0.73 9.49
N ASP A 19 8.71 0.97 9.29
CA ASP A 19 7.64 0.28 10.02
C ASP A 19 7.31 -1.09 9.39
N PRO A 20 7.05 -2.14 10.20
CA PRO A 20 6.66 -3.45 9.69
C PRO A 20 5.32 -3.43 8.94
N TYR A 21 4.44 -2.49 9.28
CA TYR A 21 3.14 -2.26 8.67
C TYR A 21 2.99 -0.80 8.28
N THR A 22 2.55 -0.54 7.05
CA THR A 22 2.31 0.82 6.56
C THR A 22 0.98 0.88 5.82
N ILE A 23 0.40 2.08 5.79
CA ILE A 23 -0.83 2.35 5.06
C ILE A 23 -0.45 2.77 3.65
N VAL A 24 -1.07 2.12 2.67
CA VAL A 24 -0.95 2.46 1.25
C VAL A 24 -2.30 2.93 0.73
N VAL A 25 -2.27 3.85 -0.24
CA VAL A 25 -3.44 4.30 -0.98
C VAL A 25 -3.43 3.60 -2.33
N SER A 26 -4.46 2.82 -2.62
CA SER A 26 -4.64 2.22 -3.94
C SER A 26 -4.85 3.31 -4.97
N VAL A 27 -4.08 3.25 -6.06
CA VAL A 27 -4.20 4.14 -7.20
C VAL A 27 -5.14 3.48 -8.22
N GLU A 28 -5.94 4.25 -8.95
CA GLU A 28 -6.74 3.71 -10.04
C GLU A 28 -5.82 3.10 -11.08
N THR A 29 -5.78 1.78 -11.15
CA THR A 29 -5.25 1.07 -12.31
C THR A 29 -6.38 0.90 -13.32
N GLY A 30 -6.06 0.96 -14.61
CA GLY A 30 -7.04 0.92 -15.72
C GLY A 30 -7.93 -0.33 -15.77
N ASP A 31 -7.74 -1.30 -14.87
CA ASP A 31 -8.53 -2.50 -14.66
C ASP A 31 -9.81 -2.31 -13.81
N GLY A 32 -10.19 -1.07 -13.47
CA GLY A 32 -11.46 -0.79 -12.77
C GLY A 32 -11.40 -1.00 -11.25
N GLY A 33 -10.21 -0.97 -10.66
CA GLY A 33 -10.04 -0.94 -9.21
C GLY A 33 -10.51 0.40 -8.62
N ARG A 34 -11.21 0.39 -7.48
CA ARG A 34 -11.59 1.63 -6.77
C ARG A 34 -10.32 2.36 -6.31
N ALA A 35 -10.03 3.49 -6.95
CA ALA A 35 -9.02 4.42 -6.47
C ALA A 35 -9.39 5.01 -5.11
N GLY A 36 -8.38 5.27 -4.29
CA GLY A 36 -8.56 6.01 -3.04
C GLY A 36 -8.89 5.16 -1.82
N THR A 37 -9.00 3.83 -1.96
CA THR A 37 -9.06 2.95 -0.79
C THR A 37 -7.70 2.96 -0.10
N THR A 38 -7.70 3.31 1.18
CA THR A 38 -6.53 3.15 2.05
C THR A 38 -6.57 1.78 2.69
N THR A 39 -5.44 1.08 2.71
CA THR A 39 -5.33 -0.24 3.36
C THR A 39 -4.01 -0.33 4.09
N GLU A 40 -4.03 -0.90 5.30
CA GLU A 40 -2.82 -1.26 6.02
C GLU A 40 -2.29 -2.61 5.53
N VAL A 41 -1.06 -2.61 5.06
CA VAL A 41 -0.37 -3.81 4.56
C VAL A 41 1.02 -3.90 5.17
N SER A 42 1.63 -5.08 5.11
CA SER A 42 3.02 -5.24 5.54
C SER A 42 3.97 -4.47 4.61
N ARG A 43 5.15 -4.10 5.12
CA ARG A 43 6.16 -3.36 4.34
C ARG A 43 6.53 -4.03 3.02
N ALA A 44 6.59 -5.37 2.99
CA ALA A 44 6.92 -6.14 1.79
C ALA A 44 5.81 -6.06 0.74
N VAL A 45 4.56 -6.11 1.18
CA VAL A 45 3.39 -5.94 0.31
C VAL A 45 3.30 -4.50 -0.19
N ALA A 46 3.50 -3.51 0.68
CA ALA A 46 3.55 -2.11 0.29
C ALA A 46 4.62 -1.85 -0.78
N ALA A 47 5.85 -2.35 -0.55
CA ALA A 47 6.95 -2.19 -1.49
C ALA A 47 6.63 -2.80 -2.86
N LYS A 48 6.04 -4.00 -2.88
CA LYS A 48 5.57 -4.63 -4.12
C LYS A 48 4.52 -3.78 -4.82
N MET A 49 3.47 -3.34 -4.11
CA MET A 49 2.39 -2.53 -4.70
C MET A 49 2.87 -1.18 -5.24
N ILE A 50 3.89 -0.58 -4.61
CA ILE A 50 4.52 0.66 -5.07
C ILE A 50 5.31 0.43 -6.37
N VAL A 51 6.09 -0.65 -6.44
CA VAL A 51 6.86 -1.00 -7.64
C VAL A 51 5.96 -1.40 -8.80
N ASP A 52 4.84 -2.07 -8.51
CA ASP A 52 3.81 -2.43 -9.48
C ASP A 52 3.00 -1.21 -9.97
N GLY A 53 3.11 -0.05 -9.30
CA GLY A 53 2.35 1.16 -9.62
C GLY A 53 0.87 1.10 -9.23
N SER A 54 0.47 0.06 -8.50
CA SER A 54 -0.91 -0.17 -8.06
C SER A 54 -1.26 0.56 -6.76
N ALA A 55 -0.26 1.02 -6.00
CA ALA A 55 -0.47 1.81 -4.80
C ALA A 55 0.66 2.80 -4.53
N ARG A 56 0.39 3.79 -3.67
CA ARG A 56 1.39 4.73 -3.15
C ARG A 56 1.39 4.75 -1.62
N LEU A 57 2.49 5.20 -1.01
CA LEU A 57 2.52 5.45 0.44
C LEU A 57 1.49 6.51 0.81
N ALA A 58 0.71 6.23 1.86
CA ALA A 58 -0.23 7.20 2.41
C ALA A 58 0.52 8.32 3.14
N THR A 59 0.09 9.55 2.92
CA THR A 59 0.56 10.72 3.68
C THR A 59 0.07 10.67 5.13
N ALA A 60 0.70 11.40 6.05
CA ALA A 60 0.29 11.42 7.46
C ALA A 60 -1.21 11.77 7.66
N LYS A 61 -1.74 12.68 6.84
CA LYS A 61 -3.16 13.05 6.85
C LYS A 61 -4.08 11.89 6.45
N GLU A 62 -3.68 11.12 5.44
CA GLU A 62 -4.42 9.95 4.97
C GLU A 62 -4.31 8.79 5.96
N LYS A 63 -3.15 8.61 6.60
CA LYS A 63 -2.97 7.63 7.69
C LYS A 63 -3.94 7.90 8.83
N GLN A 64 -4.10 9.17 9.22
CA GLN A 64 -5.03 9.57 10.27
C GLN A 64 -6.49 9.36 9.85
N ALA A 65 -6.85 9.74 8.62
CA ALA A 65 -8.19 9.51 8.07
C ALA A 65 -8.52 8.00 8.02
N PHE A 66 -7.57 7.16 7.63
CA PHE A 66 -7.74 5.70 7.62
C PHE A 66 -7.95 5.16 9.04
N GLN A 67 -7.20 5.62 10.04
CA GLN A 67 -7.44 5.21 11.44
C GLN A 67 -8.85 5.60 11.92
N SER A 68 -9.34 6.78 11.52
CA SER A 68 -10.71 7.21 11.85
C SER A 68 -11.78 6.38 11.12
N GLN A 69 -11.52 5.94 9.88
CA GLN A 69 -12.45 5.12 9.09
C GLN A 69 -12.43 3.64 9.49
N ARG A 70 -11.28 3.08 9.87
CA ARG A 70 -11.13 1.68 10.32
C ARG A 70 -11.90 1.39 11.62
N PHE A 71 -12.18 2.41 12.41
CA PHE A 71 -13.07 2.30 13.57
C PHE A 71 -14.54 2.08 13.14
N ILE A 72 -14.90 2.43 11.90
CA ILE A 72 -16.27 2.42 11.37
C ILE A 72 -16.51 1.21 10.44
N GLU A 73 -15.47 0.67 9.78
CA GLU A 73 -15.57 -0.42 8.79
C GLU A 73 -14.90 -1.74 9.21
N GLN A 74 -15.25 -2.26 10.39
CA GLN A 74 -15.19 -3.72 10.59
C GLN A 74 -16.60 -4.30 10.57
N PRO A 75 -17.04 -4.77 9.39
CA PRO A 75 -17.74 -6.04 9.36
C PRO A 75 -17.02 -7.01 8.42
N ALA A 76 -16.64 -8.16 8.99
CA ALA A 76 -16.55 -9.46 8.33
C ALA A 76 -15.65 -9.58 7.08
N ALA A 77 -14.51 -10.24 7.26
CA ALA A 77 -14.12 -11.28 6.31
C ALA A 77 -13.79 -12.54 7.12
N LYS A 78 -14.54 -13.59 6.78
CA LYS A 78 -14.74 -14.87 7.46
C LYS A 78 -13.56 -15.83 7.29
#